data_AF-F2SL42-F1
#
_entry.id   AF-F2SL42-F1
#
_cell.length_a   1.000
_cell.length_b   1.000
_cell.length_c   1.000
_cell.angle_alpha   90.00
_cell.angle_beta   90.00
_cell.angle_gamma   90.00
#
_symmetry.space_group_name_H-M   'P 1'
#
loop_
_entity.id
_entity.type
_entity.pdbx_description
1 polymer ?
#
loop_
_entity_poly.entity_id
_entity_poly.type
_entity_poly.pdbx_seq_one_letter_code
_entity_poly.pdbx_strand_id
1 'polypeptide(L)'
;MRFFLASLLLAAAAIVSADSGDKIGSIHTDQMCTSKGVDLIDNKCTPYPQGSINLTADAAICFAFPDEDCNEPTITPDSVKFEKGCELTEKLAGGKGFLTCYGESRKPGKGDK
;
A
#
# COMPACT_ATOMS: atom_id res chain seq x y z
N MET A 1 -1.27 10.71 50.55
CA MET A 1 -0.30 10.48 49.46
C MET A 1 -0.91 11.09 48.21
N ARG A 2 -0.23 12.04 47.56
CA ARG A 2 -0.74 12.72 46.36
C ARG A 2 -0.47 11.81 45.15
N PHE A 3 -1.52 11.48 44.41
CA PHE A 3 -1.48 10.66 43.22
C PHE A 3 -0.76 11.40 42.10
N PHE A 4 0.43 10.93 41.70
CA PHE A 4 1.08 11.34 40.46
C PHE A 4 0.76 10.29 39.39
N LEU A 5 -0.39 10.46 38.72
CA LEU A 5 -0.76 9.76 37.50
C LEU A 5 -0.72 10.76 36.35
N ALA A 6 0.46 11.00 35.79
CA ALA A 6 0.59 11.75 34.54
C ALA A 6 1.91 11.38 33.90
N SER A 7 1.91 10.40 32.99
CA SER A 7 2.90 10.20 31.92
C SER A 7 2.55 8.97 31.08
N LEU A 8 1.44 8.99 30.36
CA LEU A 8 1.34 8.24 29.10
C LEU A 8 1.12 9.26 27.99
N LEU A 9 2.21 9.91 27.58
CA LEU A 9 2.25 10.65 26.33
C LEU A 9 2.07 9.63 25.20
N LEU A 10 0.95 9.75 24.51
CA LEU A 10 0.64 9.08 23.27
C LEU A 10 1.80 9.26 22.29
N ALA A 11 2.56 8.20 22.03
CA ALA A 11 3.39 8.09 20.84
C ALA A 11 2.46 7.87 19.64
N ALA A 12 1.78 8.93 19.20
CA ALA A 12 1.11 8.96 17.92
C ALA A 12 2.20 8.96 16.84
N ALA A 13 2.62 7.78 16.41
CA ALA A 13 3.48 7.62 15.26
C ALA A 13 2.76 8.25 14.05
N ALA A 14 3.34 9.31 13.50
CA ALA A 14 2.86 10.02 12.34
C ALA A 14 3.02 9.16 11.09
N ILE A 15 2.04 8.29 10.83
CA ILE A 15 1.87 7.64 9.54
C ILE A 15 1.39 8.73 8.60
N VAL A 16 2.21 9.09 7.61
CA VAL A 16 1.83 10.03 6.56
C VAL A 16 1.53 9.18 5.34
N SER A 17 0.27 9.25 4.90
CA SER A 17 -0.13 8.73 3.60
C SER A 17 0.70 9.40 2.51
N ALA A 18 1.08 8.65 1.48
CA ALA A 18 1.69 9.22 0.28
C ALA A 18 0.76 10.28 -0.34
N ASP A 19 1.34 11.26 -1.04
CA ASP A 19 0.53 12.23 -1.78
C ASP A 19 -0.09 11.52 -2.99
N SER A 20 -1.39 11.74 -3.21
CA SER A 20 -2.10 11.15 -4.34
C SER A 20 -1.43 11.51 -5.65
N GLY A 21 -1.15 10.49 -6.47
CA GLY A 21 -0.41 10.66 -7.74
C GLY A 21 1.08 10.33 -7.66
N ASP A 22 1.63 10.07 -6.47
CA ASP A 22 3.01 9.61 -6.33
C ASP A 22 3.19 8.16 -6.78
N LYS A 23 4.36 7.84 -7.34
CA LYS A 23 4.73 6.45 -7.62
C LYS A 23 5.11 5.75 -6.31
N ILE A 24 4.33 4.74 -5.93
CA ILE A 24 4.52 3.96 -4.70
C ILE A 24 5.08 2.56 -4.94
N GLY A 25 5.15 2.13 -6.21
CA GLY A 25 5.77 0.86 -6.59
C GLY A 25 5.61 0.52 -8.06
N SER A 26 5.65 -0.77 -8.38
CA SER A 26 5.34 -1.31 -9.70
C SER A 26 4.67 -2.69 -9.62
N ILE A 27 3.78 -2.98 -10.56
CA ILE A 27 3.13 -4.29 -10.74
C ILE A 27 3.88 -5.05 -11.84
N HIS A 28 4.22 -6.30 -11.56
CA HIS A 28 4.95 -7.19 -12.45
C HIS A 28 4.11 -8.43 -12.77
N THR A 29 4.30 -9.00 -13.96
CA THR A 29 3.59 -10.22 -14.39
C THR A 29 4.29 -11.49 -13.94
N ASP A 30 5.57 -11.41 -13.57
CA ASP A 30 6.31 -12.51 -12.95
C ASP A 30 6.19 -12.48 -11.43
N GLN A 31 6.63 -13.55 -10.77
CA GLN A 31 6.58 -13.72 -9.32
C GLN A 31 7.79 -13.10 -8.58
N MET A 32 8.82 -12.67 -9.31
CA MET A 32 10.11 -12.24 -8.76
C MET A 32 10.39 -10.75 -8.97
N CYS A 33 9.40 -9.97 -9.43
CA CYS A 33 9.55 -8.56 -9.79
C CYS A 33 10.69 -8.26 -10.79
N THR A 34 10.96 -9.20 -11.70
CA THR A 34 12.07 -9.10 -12.69
C THR A 34 11.61 -8.66 -14.07
N SER A 35 10.34 -8.89 -14.41
CA SER A 35 9.74 -8.45 -15.66
C SER A 35 9.61 -6.92 -15.69
N LYS A 36 9.34 -6.38 -16.88
CA LYS A 36 9.01 -4.96 -17.02
C LYS A 36 7.72 -4.66 -16.25
N GLY A 37 7.84 -3.89 -15.17
CA GLY A 37 6.72 -3.49 -14.34
C GLY A 37 5.92 -2.32 -14.93
N VAL A 38 4.63 -2.26 -14.56
CA VAL A 38 3.76 -1.09 -14.73
C VAL A 38 3.81 -0.27 -13.46
N ASP A 39 3.87 1.05 -13.57
CA ASP A 39 3.93 1.91 -12.38
C ASP A 39 2.66 1.79 -11.54
N LEU A 40 2.86 1.59 -10.24
CA LEU A 40 1.80 1.65 -9.24
C LEU A 40 1.77 3.06 -8.66
N ILE A 41 0.69 3.77 -8.93
CA ILE A 41 0.49 5.16 -8.53
C ILE A 41 -0.49 5.22 -7.35
N ASP A 42 -0.14 6.02 -6.35
CA ASP A 42 -0.95 6.22 -5.15
C ASP A 42 -2.35 6.73 -5.50
N ASN A 43 -3.37 6.06 -4.93
CA ASN A 43 -4.78 6.39 -5.13
C ASN A 43 -5.20 6.40 -6.62
N LYS A 44 -4.57 5.56 -7.45
CA LYS A 44 -4.94 5.40 -8.86
C LYS A 44 -5.33 3.96 -9.16
N CYS A 45 -6.48 3.81 -9.82
CA CYS A 45 -6.92 2.53 -10.35
C CYS A 45 -5.95 2.06 -11.44
N THR A 46 -5.31 0.91 -11.20
CA THR A 46 -4.24 0.38 -12.05
C THR A 46 -4.56 -1.05 -12.46
N PRO A 47 -4.39 -1.43 -13.74
CA PRO A 47 -4.58 -2.81 -14.18
C PRO A 47 -3.64 -3.77 -13.47
N TYR A 48 -4.19 -4.91 -13.06
CA TYR A 48 -3.49 -5.93 -12.29
C TYR A 48 -3.65 -7.33 -12.94
N PRO A 49 -2.68 -7.74 -13.77
CA PRO A 49 -2.75 -8.99 -14.54
C PRO A 49 -2.40 -10.26 -13.74
N GLN A 50 -2.18 -10.15 -12.42
CA GLN A 50 -1.51 -11.15 -11.56
C GLN A 50 0.00 -11.24 -11.75
N GLY A 51 0.69 -11.63 -10.67
CA GLY A 51 2.15 -11.71 -10.58
C GLY A 51 2.64 -11.20 -9.23
N SER A 52 3.44 -10.15 -9.23
CA SER A 52 4.03 -9.56 -8.01
C SER A 52 3.91 -8.04 -8.02
N ILE A 53 3.93 -7.44 -6.83
CA ILE A 53 4.06 -6.01 -6.62
C ILE A 53 5.43 -5.76 -6.01
N ASN A 54 6.19 -4.83 -6.58
CA ASN A 54 7.41 -4.30 -5.98
C ASN A 54 7.12 -2.93 -5.39
N LEU A 55 6.96 -2.85 -4.08
CA LEU A 55 6.62 -1.61 -3.40
C LEU A 55 7.88 -0.80 -3.05
N THR A 56 7.90 0.48 -3.41
CA THR A 56 8.97 1.42 -3.04
C THR A 56 8.65 2.19 -1.76
N ALA A 57 7.37 2.41 -1.48
CA ALA A 57 6.86 2.88 -0.18
C ALA A 57 7.13 1.87 0.94
N ASP A 58 7.00 2.28 2.21
CA ASP A 58 7.29 1.39 3.33
C ASP A 58 6.22 0.31 3.50
N ALA A 59 4.96 0.69 3.29
CA ALA A 59 3.84 -0.23 3.17
C ALA A 59 2.79 0.36 2.22
N ALA A 60 1.85 -0.46 1.77
CA ALA A 60 0.67 0.00 1.06
C ALA A 60 -0.53 -0.87 1.39
N ILE A 61 -1.70 -0.24 1.48
CA ILE A 61 -2.98 -0.92 1.59
C ILE A 61 -3.61 -0.93 0.21
N CYS A 62 -3.89 -2.10 -0.32
CA CYS A 62 -4.43 -2.29 -1.65
C CYS A 62 -5.81 -2.94 -1.62
N PHE A 63 -6.66 -2.52 -2.55
CA PHE A 63 -8.01 -3.05 -2.77
C PHE A 63 -8.10 -3.47 -4.24
N ALA A 64 -8.59 -4.67 -4.49
CA ALA A 64 -8.85 -5.17 -5.84
C ALA A 64 -10.30 -4.90 -6.25
N PHE A 65 -10.49 -4.54 -7.51
CA PHE A 65 -11.75 -4.15 -8.12
C PHE A 65 -11.97 -4.91 -9.43
N PRO A 66 -13.23 -5.21 -9.80
CA PRO A 66 -13.53 -5.90 -11.05
C PRO A 66 -13.56 -4.97 -12.27
N ASP A 67 -13.70 -3.65 -12.06
CA ASP A 67 -13.89 -2.64 -13.11
C ASP A 67 -12.70 -1.68 -13.24
N GLU A 68 -12.55 -1.09 -14.43
CA GLU A 68 -11.39 -0.27 -14.79
C GLU A 68 -11.34 1.12 -14.14
N ASP A 69 -12.48 1.56 -13.62
CA ASP A 69 -12.62 2.81 -12.91
C ASP A 69 -12.57 2.62 -11.38
N CYS A 70 -12.49 1.37 -10.89
CA CYS A 70 -12.56 1.02 -9.48
C CYS A 70 -13.81 1.57 -8.75
N ASN A 71 -14.96 1.60 -9.44
CA ASN A 71 -16.24 2.10 -8.93
C ASN A 71 -17.14 0.98 -8.35
N GLU A 72 -16.95 -0.25 -8.80
CA GLU A 72 -17.71 -1.40 -8.30
C GLU A 72 -17.19 -1.84 -6.91
N PRO A 73 -17.96 -2.62 -6.14
CA PRO A 73 -17.49 -3.15 -4.88
C PRO A 73 -16.19 -3.95 -5.02
N THR A 74 -15.30 -3.80 -4.04
CA THR A 74 -14.03 -4.53 -4.01
C THR A 74 -14.25 -6.04 -3.89
N ILE A 75 -13.42 -6.82 -4.60
CA ILE A 75 -13.35 -8.29 -4.46
C ILE A 75 -12.52 -8.72 -3.25
N THR A 76 -11.84 -7.78 -2.59
CA THR A 76 -11.03 -7.97 -1.38
C THR A 76 -11.63 -7.16 -0.22
N PRO A 77 -12.64 -7.68 0.51
CA PRO A 77 -13.41 -6.90 1.48
C PRO A 77 -12.59 -6.35 2.65
N ASP A 78 -11.52 -7.05 3.08
CA ASP A 78 -10.71 -6.66 4.24
C ASP A 78 -9.47 -5.82 3.91
N SER A 79 -9.30 -5.38 2.65
CA SER A 79 -8.05 -4.81 2.13
C SER A 79 -6.85 -5.76 2.24
N VAL A 80 -5.80 -5.52 1.47
CA VAL A 80 -4.57 -6.32 1.53
C VAL A 80 -3.39 -5.40 1.76
N LYS A 81 -2.64 -5.68 2.83
CA LYS A 81 -1.40 -4.97 3.13
C LYS A 81 -0.22 -5.60 2.38
N PHE A 82 0.54 -4.75 1.71
CA PHE A 82 1.85 -5.05 1.15
C PHE A 82 2.91 -4.26 1.88
N GLU A 83 4.03 -4.89 2.17
CA GLU A 83 5.22 -4.27 2.74
C GLU A 83 6.18 -3.90 1.61
N LYS A 84 7.17 -3.05 1.93
CA LYS A 84 8.25 -2.68 1.02
C LYS A 84 8.93 -3.90 0.40
N GLY A 85 9.18 -3.83 -0.91
CA GLY A 85 9.85 -4.88 -1.68
C GLY A 85 8.91 -5.72 -2.53
N CYS A 86 9.39 -6.87 -2.99
CA CYS A 86 8.66 -7.73 -3.90
C CYS A 86 7.75 -8.71 -3.15
N GLU A 87 6.46 -8.63 -3.41
CA GLU A 87 5.45 -9.49 -2.79
C GLU A 87 4.49 -10.08 -3.84
N LEU A 88 4.06 -11.32 -3.60
CA LEU A 88 3.09 -11.98 -4.45
C LEU A 88 1.70 -11.39 -4.27
N THR A 89 1.05 -11.18 -5.39
CA THR A 89 -0.30 -10.61 -5.42
C THR A 89 -1.41 -11.62 -5.20
N GLU A 90 -1.07 -12.90 -4.98
CA GLU A 90 -2.01 -13.97 -4.61
C GLU A 90 -2.82 -13.67 -3.34
N LYS A 91 -2.33 -12.74 -2.50
CA LYS A 91 -3.05 -12.22 -1.35
C LYS A 91 -4.34 -11.47 -1.73
N LEU A 92 -4.42 -10.93 -2.96
CA LEU A 92 -5.61 -10.29 -3.50
C LEU A 92 -6.57 -11.39 -3.99
N ALA A 93 -7.59 -11.69 -3.19
CA ALA A 93 -8.62 -12.66 -3.53
C ALA A 93 -9.34 -12.25 -4.84
N GLY A 94 -9.55 -13.22 -5.75
CA GLY A 94 -10.50 -13.07 -6.86
C GLY A 94 -9.92 -12.83 -8.26
N GLY A 95 -8.59 -12.72 -8.41
CA GLY A 95 -7.89 -12.98 -9.66
C GLY A 95 -8.26 -12.12 -10.90
N LYS A 96 -7.30 -11.29 -11.32
CA LYS A 96 -7.34 -10.37 -12.49
C LYS A 96 -8.41 -9.29 -12.37
N GLY A 97 -7.99 -8.04 -12.55
CA GLY A 97 -8.87 -6.89 -12.48
C GLY A 97 -8.04 -5.63 -12.37
N PHE A 98 -8.50 -4.73 -11.52
CA PHE A 98 -7.85 -3.47 -11.24
C PHE A 98 -7.57 -3.35 -9.75
N LEU A 99 -6.58 -2.55 -9.39
CA LEU A 99 -6.25 -2.32 -8.00
C LEU A 99 -6.05 -0.83 -7.74
N THR A 100 -6.49 -0.41 -6.56
CA THR A 100 -6.13 0.89 -5.99
C THR A 100 -5.31 0.62 -4.74
N CYS A 101 -4.13 1.24 -4.66
CA CYS A 101 -3.23 1.13 -3.53
C CYS A 101 -2.97 2.51 -2.91
N TYR A 102 -2.83 2.52 -1.59
CA TYR A 102 -2.54 3.69 -0.79
C TYR A 102 -1.22 3.46 -0.07
N GLY A 103 -0.19 4.21 -0.46
CA GLY A 103 1.14 4.14 0.11
C GLY A 103 1.21 4.75 1.50
N GLU A 104 1.87 4.05 2.41
CA GLU A 104 2.29 4.56 3.70
C GLU A 104 3.80 4.81 3.64
N SER A 105 4.21 6.07 3.83
CA SER A 105 5.62 6.42 3.96
C SER A 105 5.90 6.82 5.40
N ARG A 106 6.91 6.23 6.04
CA ARG A 106 7.43 6.81 7.29
C ARG A 106 8.10 8.11 6.90
N LYS A 107 7.61 9.25 7.42
CA LYS A 107 8.47 10.44 7.43
C LYS A 107 9.76 10.07 8.14
N PRO A 108 10.96 10.44 7.62
CA PRO A 108 12.15 10.41 8.45
C PRO A 108 11.81 11.23 9.69
N GLY A 109 11.89 10.58 10.85
CA GLY A 109 11.69 11.25 12.13
C GLY A 109 12.50 12.53 12.09
N LYS A 110 11.83 13.67 12.23
CA LYS A 110 12.46 14.97 12.33
C LYS A 110 13.57 14.81 13.36
N GLY A 111 14.80 14.80 12.88
CA GLY A 111 15.95 14.48 13.71
C GLY A 111 15.92 15.33 14.96
N ASP A 112 16.10 14.68 16.10
CA ASP A 112 16.80 15.27 17.23
C ASP A 112 18.12 15.83 16.68
N LYS A 113 18.13 17.13 16.42
CA LYS A 113 19.33 17.95 16.27
C LYS A 113 19.51 18.74 17.55
#